data_AF-A0A7C3YFJ9-F1
#
_entry.id   AF-A0A7C3YFJ9-F1
#
_cell.length_a   1.000
_cell.length_b   1.000
_cell.length_c   1.000
_cell.angle_alpha   90.00
_cell.angle_beta   90.00
_cell.angle_gamma   90.00
#
_symmetry.space_group_name_H-M   'P 1'
#
loop_
_entity.id
_entity.type
_entity.pdbx_description
1 polymer ?
#
loop_
_entity_poly.entity_id
_entity_poly.type
_entity_poly.pdbx_seq_one_letter_code
_entity_poly.pdbx_strand_id
1 'polypeptide(L)'
;MMTTSELLAPCCPRCSHTPGTPCPDVIECLAAGPLCHEDEACAGERAARRARALRGGDPPVLYVGAATCGRANGALAVIEAARRFLREHGLEVPVVEVGCVGYCQREVIVDVLTGDGVRLSYCDVRPDTVEELLTAVFVEGDLRNRFLLGRYDDPTGRFADVPPLAEVPFFARQTRVVLEDCGVIDPRSLDAALAAGRFRAAARALRGMTPSEVCEEVLASGLRGRGGAGFPTGQKWKVALGQPRAQKYLICNADEGDPGAFMDRAVLESDPFRVIEGMLIAAYAIGATRGYVYCRAEYPLAIERLEEAIAQCRAAGLLGRDILGSLFDFDITVKRGAGAFVCGEETAILASIEGGRGMPRPRPPYPAVAGLHGRPTVLNNVETLANVPAIIARGAAWFRDLGRGEAAGTKVFALSGTVRNTGLVEVPIGVPLREVVCEIGGGAPEGHAIKAVQIGGPSGGCIPGDLLDVPVDYGTLQELGAMMGSGGMVVMDERTCMVDVARFFMEFIRNE
;
A
#
# COMPACT_ATOMS: atom_id res chain seq x y z
N MET A 1 11.39 13.01 -20.15
CA MET A 1 12.59 12.16 -20.28
C MET A 1 12.49 11.12 -19.18
N MET A 2 12.51 9.81 -19.49
CA MET A 2 12.56 8.79 -18.44
C MET A 2 13.90 8.98 -17.72
N THR A 3 13.85 9.46 -16.48
CA THR A 3 15.03 9.57 -15.62
C THR A 3 15.54 8.16 -15.36
N THR A 4 16.76 7.86 -15.81
CA THR A 4 17.45 6.62 -15.45
C THR A 4 17.66 6.62 -13.93
N SER A 5 17.24 5.55 -13.27
CA SER A 5 17.46 5.33 -11.83
C SER A 5 18.92 5.54 -11.47
N GLU A 6 19.19 6.39 -10.49
CA GLU A 6 20.55 6.69 -10.04
C GLU A 6 21.14 5.51 -9.26
N LEU A 7 20.30 4.77 -8.53
CA LEU A 7 20.75 3.61 -7.76
C LEU A 7 21.16 2.44 -8.67
N LEU A 8 20.47 2.27 -9.80
CA LEU A 8 20.78 1.26 -10.80
C LEU A 8 21.83 1.71 -11.81
N ALA A 9 22.21 2.98 -11.81
CA ALA A 9 23.34 3.45 -12.60
C ALA A 9 24.64 2.74 -12.16
N PRO A 10 25.57 2.47 -13.09
CA PRO A 10 26.86 1.90 -12.75
C PRO A 10 27.57 2.72 -11.65
N CYS A 11 27.95 2.06 -10.56
CA CYS A 11 28.68 2.70 -9.46
C CYS A 11 30.18 2.87 -9.76
N CYS A 12 30.70 2.10 -10.71
CA CYS A 12 32.10 2.11 -11.14
C CYS A 12 32.24 1.48 -12.53
N PRO A 13 33.40 1.59 -13.20
CA PRO A 13 33.64 0.96 -14.51
C PRO A 13 33.54 -0.58 -14.53
N ARG A 14 33.56 -1.23 -13.36
CA ARG A 14 33.44 -2.70 -13.22
C ARG A 14 31.99 -3.18 -13.15
N CYS A 15 31.02 -2.27 -12.96
CA CYS A 15 29.61 -2.64 -12.89
C CYS A 15 29.08 -2.93 -14.30
N SER A 16 28.68 -4.18 -14.54
CA SER A 16 28.14 -4.66 -15.81
C SER A 16 26.61 -4.61 -15.90
N HIS A 17 25.93 -4.22 -14.81
CA HIS A 17 24.47 -4.19 -14.78
C HIS A 17 23.94 -3.19 -15.81
N THR A 18 23.09 -3.68 -16.70
CA THR A 18 22.23 -2.86 -17.55
C THR A 18 20.87 -3.54 -17.67
N PRO A 19 19.81 -2.83 -18.08
CA PRO A 19 18.52 -3.47 -18.37
C PRO A 19 18.60 -4.56 -19.44
N GLY A 20 19.56 -4.48 -20.37
CA GLY A 20 19.77 -5.51 -21.41
C GLY A 20 20.66 -6.69 -20.96
N THR A 21 21.46 -6.49 -19.93
CA THR A 21 22.34 -7.50 -19.32
C THR A 21 22.22 -7.39 -17.80
N PRO A 22 21.09 -7.83 -17.21
CA PRO A 22 20.79 -7.58 -15.82
C PRO A 22 21.70 -8.41 -14.90
N CYS A 23 22.47 -7.72 -14.05
CA CYS A 23 23.19 -8.38 -12.97
C CYS A 23 22.20 -8.97 -11.94
N PRO A 24 22.32 -10.26 -11.58
CA PRO A 24 21.40 -10.92 -10.64
C PRO A 24 21.54 -10.41 -9.20
N ASP A 25 22.70 -9.86 -8.85
CA ASP A 25 23.03 -9.34 -7.53
C ASP A 25 22.74 -7.84 -7.37
N VAL A 26 22.22 -7.15 -8.40
CA VAL A 26 22.11 -5.69 -8.40
C VAL A 26 21.31 -5.17 -7.21
N ILE A 27 20.19 -5.81 -6.86
CA ILE A 27 19.31 -5.38 -5.78
C ILE A 27 19.98 -5.52 -4.41
N GLU A 28 20.67 -6.63 -4.15
CA GLU A 28 21.40 -6.81 -2.90
C GLU A 28 22.62 -5.88 -2.83
N CYS A 29 23.26 -5.63 -3.97
CA CYS A 29 24.35 -4.66 -4.11
C CYS A 29 23.90 -3.21 -3.78
N LEU A 30 22.64 -2.84 -4.01
CA LEU A 30 22.10 -1.54 -3.58
C LEU A 30 22.04 -1.43 -2.04
N ALA A 31 21.74 -2.53 -1.36
CA ALA A 31 21.53 -2.56 0.08
C ALA A 31 22.82 -2.75 0.88
N ALA A 32 23.69 -3.66 0.42
CA ALA A 32 24.90 -4.08 1.12
C ALA A 32 26.19 -3.42 0.60
N GLY A 33 26.11 -2.65 -0.49
CA GLY A 33 27.29 -2.12 -1.19
C GLY A 33 27.79 -3.06 -2.31
N PRO A 34 28.88 -2.72 -3.00
CA PRO A 34 29.39 -3.49 -4.13
C PRO A 34 29.74 -4.93 -3.73
N LEU A 35 29.01 -5.91 -4.27
CA LEU A 35 29.28 -7.34 -4.03
C LEU A 35 30.33 -7.93 -5.00
N CYS A 36 30.62 -7.24 -6.09
CA CYS A 36 31.54 -7.74 -7.12
C CYS A 36 33.02 -7.43 -6.86
N HIS A 37 33.33 -6.58 -5.87
CA HIS A 37 34.69 -6.20 -5.47
C HIS A 37 34.67 -5.48 -4.11
N GLU A 38 35.82 -5.42 -3.46
CA GLU A 38 36.01 -4.65 -2.23
C GLU A 38 36.64 -3.29 -2.58
N ASP A 39 35.86 -2.21 -2.46
CA ASP A 39 36.31 -0.82 -2.62
C ASP A 39 35.45 0.10 -1.73
N GLU A 40 36.09 0.68 -0.71
CA GLU A 40 35.44 1.56 0.27
C GLU A 40 34.86 2.84 -0.36
N ALA A 41 35.50 3.39 -1.40
CA ALA A 41 35.01 4.59 -2.07
C ALA A 41 33.72 4.29 -2.84
N CYS A 42 33.70 3.15 -3.54
CA CYS A 42 32.51 2.65 -4.24
C CYS A 42 31.36 2.33 -3.26
N ALA A 43 31.67 1.71 -2.12
CA ALA A 43 30.69 1.44 -1.06
C ALA A 43 30.12 2.73 -0.46
N GLY A 44 30.98 3.71 -0.15
CA GLY A 44 30.58 5.01 0.38
C GLY A 44 29.68 5.78 -0.58
N GLU A 45 30.01 5.80 -1.88
CA GLU A 45 29.19 6.43 -2.92
C GLU A 45 27.81 5.77 -3.04
N ARG A 46 27.74 4.42 -3.03
CA ARG A 46 26.44 3.71 -3.04
C ARG A 46 25.59 4.05 -1.81
N ALA A 47 26.21 4.06 -0.62
CA ALA A 47 25.52 4.42 0.61
C ALA A 47 24.99 5.87 0.56
N ALA A 48 25.77 6.81 0.03
CA ALA A 48 25.37 8.20 -0.15
C ALA A 48 24.19 8.36 -1.11
N ARG A 49 24.23 7.70 -2.28
CA ARG A 49 23.11 7.70 -3.24
C ARG A 49 21.85 7.11 -2.63
N ARG A 50 21.96 5.96 -1.95
CA ARG A 50 20.84 5.32 -1.26
C ARG A 50 20.23 6.24 -0.19
N ALA A 51 21.06 6.87 0.62
CA ALA A 51 20.61 7.77 1.67
C ALA A 51 19.91 9.02 1.10
N ARG A 52 20.44 9.60 0.03
CA ARG A 52 19.81 10.74 -0.66
C ARG A 52 18.48 10.33 -1.32
N ALA A 53 18.42 9.18 -1.97
CA ALA A 53 17.20 8.64 -2.56
C ALA A 53 16.10 8.40 -1.52
N LEU A 54 16.45 7.82 -0.37
CA LEU A 54 15.50 7.60 0.73
C LEU A 54 14.95 8.91 1.31
N ARG A 55 15.79 9.95 1.38
CA ARG A 55 15.38 11.29 1.82
C ARG A 55 14.64 12.08 0.74
N GLY A 56 14.70 11.69 -0.52
CA GLY A 56 14.17 12.51 -1.62
C GLY A 56 14.97 13.80 -1.88
N GLY A 57 16.20 13.90 -1.37
CA GLY A 57 17.06 15.07 -1.53
C GLY A 57 18.08 15.26 -0.40
N ASP A 58 18.81 16.37 -0.47
CA ASP A 58 19.69 16.83 0.59
C ASP A 58 18.89 17.66 1.61
N PRO A 59 19.02 17.39 2.92
CA PRO A 59 18.30 18.12 3.95
C PRO A 59 18.63 19.63 3.99
N PRO A 60 17.66 20.47 4.38
CA PRO A 60 16.32 20.11 4.80
C PRO A 60 15.40 19.70 3.62
N VAL A 61 14.42 18.83 3.88
CA VAL A 61 13.44 18.38 2.87
C VAL A 61 12.02 18.54 3.44
N LEU A 62 11.09 19.02 2.61
CA LEU A 62 9.67 19.11 2.93
C LEU A 62 8.92 17.98 2.24
N TYR A 63 8.15 17.18 2.98
CA TYR A 63 7.24 16.18 2.42
C TYR A 63 5.81 16.66 2.62
N VAL A 64 4.96 16.50 1.60
CA VAL A 64 3.55 16.88 1.71
C VAL A 64 2.66 15.69 1.31
N GLY A 65 1.77 15.28 2.21
CA GLY A 65 0.76 14.25 1.97
C GLY A 65 -0.16 14.64 0.83
N ALA A 66 0.03 14.02 -0.33
CA ALA A 66 -0.64 14.39 -1.58
C ALA A 66 -1.28 13.19 -2.28
N ALA A 67 -1.67 12.16 -1.52
CA ALA A 67 -2.66 11.17 -1.94
C ALA A 67 -4.06 11.79 -2.03
N THR A 68 -5.06 11.05 -2.53
CA THR A 68 -6.40 11.58 -2.80
C THR A 68 -7.05 12.24 -1.57
N CYS A 69 -6.84 11.73 -0.35
CA CYS A 69 -7.33 12.39 0.87
C CYS A 69 -6.68 13.76 1.14
N GLY A 70 -5.35 13.87 1.02
CA GLY A 70 -4.64 15.13 1.18
C GLY A 70 -5.04 16.13 0.09
N ARG A 71 -5.15 15.67 -1.17
CA ARG A 71 -5.59 16.50 -2.30
C ARG A 71 -7.01 17.04 -2.09
N ALA A 72 -7.92 16.22 -1.58
CA ALA A 72 -9.28 16.65 -1.22
C ALA A 72 -9.29 17.71 -0.11
N ASN A 73 -8.29 17.73 0.78
CA ASN A 73 -8.11 18.72 1.84
C ASN A 73 -7.19 19.90 1.43
N GLY A 74 -6.84 20.04 0.14
CA GLY A 74 -6.09 21.18 -0.38
C GLY A 74 -4.58 21.01 -0.44
N ALA A 75 -4.03 19.78 -0.39
CA ALA A 75 -2.59 19.54 -0.43
C ALA A 75 -1.88 20.17 -1.64
N LEU A 76 -2.53 20.23 -2.81
CA LEU A 76 -1.93 20.86 -4.00
C LEU A 76 -1.71 22.37 -3.80
N ALA A 77 -2.66 23.05 -3.15
CA ALA A 77 -2.52 24.46 -2.81
C ALA A 77 -1.48 24.68 -1.70
N VAL A 78 -1.40 23.78 -0.73
CA VAL A 78 -0.33 23.76 0.28
C VAL A 78 1.06 23.63 -0.38
N ILE A 79 1.21 22.72 -1.34
CA ILE A 79 2.48 22.54 -2.10
C ILE A 79 2.83 23.79 -2.89
N GLU A 80 1.86 24.39 -3.58
CA GLU A 80 2.09 25.61 -4.37
C GLU A 80 2.53 26.78 -3.48
N ALA A 81 1.81 27.01 -2.38
CA ALA A 81 2.13 28.03 -1.40
C ALA A 81 3.49 27.79 -0.74
N ALA A 82 3.81 26.54 -0.40
CA ALA A 82 5.13 26.19 0.15
C ALA A 82 6.26 26.48 -0.85
N ARG A 83 6.11 26.05 -2.11
CA ARG A 83 7.09 26.34 -3.16
C ARG A 83 7.24 27.84 -3.40
N ARG A 84 6.16 28.63 -3.32
CA ARG A 84 6.21 30.10 -3.42
C ARG A 84 6.99 30.70 -2.25
N PHE A 85 6.63 30.34 -1.02
CA PHE A 85 7.29 30.81 0.20
C PHE A 85 8.79 30.56 0.17
N LEU A 86 9.20 29.32 -0.19
CA LEU A 86 10.61 28.93 -0.25
C LEU A 86 11.39 29.78 -1.28
N ARG A 87 10.80 30.04 -2.46
CA ARG A 87 11.42 30.91 -3.48
C ARG A 87 11.56 32.37 -3.01
N GLU A 88 10.53 32.91 -2.36
CA GLU A 88 10.53 34.30 -1.86
C GLU A 88 11.58 34.52 -0.77
N HIS A 89 11.89 33.49 0.01
CA HIS A 89 12.91 33.51 1.06
C HIS A 89 14.28 33.01 0.60
N GLY A 90 14.46 32.68 -0.68
CA GLY A 90 15.73 32.19 -1.23
C GLY A 90 16.18 30.84 -0.66
N LEU A 91 15.24 29.99 -0.24
CA LEU A 91 15.50 28.69 0.37
C LEU A 91 15.43 27.58 -0.67
N GLU A 92 16.52 26.82 -0.84
CA GLU A 92 16.60 25.66 -1.73
C GLU A 92 16.20 24.37 -0.99
N VAL A 93 14.90 24.23 -0.70
CA VAL A 93 14.34 23.07 0.01
C VAL A 93 13.52 22.22 -0.96
N PRO A 94 13.87 20.93 -1.18
CA PRO A 94 13.05 20.04 -1.99
C PRO A 94 11.65 19.85 -1.38
N VAL A 95 10.62 19.87 -2.23
CA VAL A 95 9.23 19.59 -1.85
C VAL A 95 8.78 18.30 -2.51
N VAL A 96 8.72 17.23 -1.72
CA VAL A 96 8.41 15.86 -2.15
C VAL A 96 6.93 15.56 -1.87
N GLU A 97 6.21 15.10 -2.89
CA GLU A 97 4.85 14.60 -2.70
C GLU A 97 4.91 13.18 -2.15
N VAL A 98 4.24 12.91 -1.04
CA VAL A 98 4.14 11.57 -0.45
C VAL A 98 2.70 11.06 -0.43
N GLY A 99 2.56 9.77 -0.16
CA GLY A 99 1.27 9.11 0.01
C GLY A 99 0.49 9.52 1.26
N CYS A 100 -0.62 8.84 1.52
CA CYS A 100 -1.39 9.00 2.76
C CYS A 100 -0.71 8.21 3.88
N VAL A 101 -0.41 8.85 5.01
CA VAL A 101 0.11 8.14 6.20
C VAL A 101 -0.99 7.40 6.97
N GLY A 102 -2.25 7.60 6.60
CA GLY A 102 -3.42 6.91 7.16
C GLY A 102 -4.25 7.77 8.11
N TYR A 103 -3.73 8.86 8.67
CA TYR A 103 -4.50 9.71 9.60
C TYR A 103 -5.32 10.79 8.86
N CYS A 104 -6.26 10.34 8.02
CA CYS A 104 -7.03 11.19 7.09
C CYS A 104 -7.74 12.38 7.76
N GLN A 105 -8.18 12.22 9.02
CA GLN A 105 -8.83 13.28 9.79
C GLN A 105 -7.96 14.53 9.99
N ARG A 106 -6.63 14.38 9.97
CA ARG A 106 -5.65 15.44 10.30
C ARG A 106 -4.86 15.89 9.07
N GLU A 107 -5.31 15.53 7.87
CA GLU A 107 -4.74 16.03 6.61
C GLU A 107 -4.98 17.55 6.49
N VAL A 108 -4.09 18.32 5.86
CA VAL A 108 -2.87 17.88 5.15
C VAL A 108 -1.71 17.68 6.12
N ILE A 109 -1.05 16.53 6.03
CA ILE A 109 0.17 16.24 6.78
C ILE A 109 1.40 16.74 6.01
N VAL A 110 2.26 17.47 6.70
CA VAL A 110 3.51 18.03 6.18
C VAL A 110 4.64 17.58 7.09
N ASP A 111 5.66 16.94 6.54
CA ASP A 111 6.84 16.56 7.30
C ASP A 111 8.04 17.44 6.92
N VAL A 112 8.89 17.77 7.89
CA VAL A 112 10.16 18.45 7.67
C VAL A 112 11.28 17.54 8.14
N LEU A 113 12.14 17.12 7.21
CA LEU A 113 13.43 16.54 7.53
C LEU A 113 14.43 17.66 7.74
N THR A 114 14.98 17.76 8.93
CA THR A 114 15.94 18.80 9.31
C THR A 114 17.36 18.47 8.85
N GLY A 115 18.25 19.47 8.86
CA GLY A 115 19.66 19.31 8.49
C GLY A 115 20.45 18.31 9.35
N ASP A 116 20.02 18.12 10.61
CA ASP A 116 20.55 17.15 11.56
C ASP A 116 19.90 15.75 11.46
N GLY A 117 19.03 15.54 10.46
CA GLY A 117 18.50 14.21 10.10
C GLY A 117 17.24 13.78 10.85
N VAL A 118 16.60 14.68 11.60
CA VAL A 118 15.35 14.39 12.31
C VAL A 118 14.16 14.74 11.42
N ARG A 119 13.22 13.81 11.24
CA ARG A 119 11.97 14.07 10.51
C ARG A 119 10.85 14.37 11.50
N LEU A 120 10.30 15.58 11.44
CA LEU A 120 9.17 16.04 12.25
C LEU A 120 7.92 16.07 11.41
N SER A 121 6.80 15.62 11.98
CA SER A 121 5.50 15.57 11.30
C SER A 121 4.56 16.64 11.85
N TYR A 122 3.94 17.40 10.94
CA TYR A 122 3.00 18.46 11.22
C TYR A 122 1.66 18.13 10.56
N CYS A 123 0.56 18.49 11.20
CA CYS A 123 -0.80 18.15 10.75
C CYS A 123 -1.74 19.35 10.76
N ASP A 124 -2.96 19.16 10.23
CA ASP A 124 -3.97 20.21 10.04
C ASP A 124 -3.45 21.42 9.25
N VAL A 125 -2.48 21.19 8.36
CA VAL A 125 -1.93 22.25 7.51
C VAL A 125 -2.94 22.55 6.42
N ARG A 126 -3.27 23.83 6.26
CA ARG A 126 -4.22 24.31 5.26
C ARG A 126 -3.57 25.34 4.34
N PRO A 127 -4.17 25.61 3.17
CA PRO A 127 -3.65 26.65 2.26
C PRO A 127 -3.51 28.03 2.92
N ASP A 128 -4.34 28.37 3.92
CA ASP A 128 -4.30 29.63 4.66
C ASP A 128 -3.29 29.64 5.82
N THR A 129 -2.79 28.48 6.26
CA THR A 129 -1.90 28.37 7.43
C THR A 129 -0.52 27.79 7.11
N VAL A 130 -0.26 27.39 5.87
CA VAL A 130 1.04 26.82 5.48
C VAL A 130 2.17 27.84 5.60
N GLU A 131 1.93 29.11 5.29
CA GLU A 131 2.94 30.17 5.46
C GLU A 131 3.29 30.38 6.93
N GLU A 132 2.31 30.28 7.84
CA GLU A 132 2.55 30.32 9.29
C GLU A 132 3.50 29.18 9.74
N LEU A 133 3.25 27.95 9.29
CA LEU A 133 4.12 26.82 9.56
C LEU A 133 5.54 27.05 9.01
N LEU A 134 5.66 27.51 7.77
CA LEU A 134 6.95 27.69 7.11
C LEU A 134 7.75 28.85 7.70
N THR A 135 7.10 29.93 8.12
CA THR A 135 7.72 31.03 8.88
C THR A 135 8.27 30.50 10.20
N ALA A 136 7.46 29.77 10.99
CA ALA A 136 7.91 29.19 12.25
C ALA A 136 9.15 28.30 12.04
N VAL A 137 9.09 27.39 11.07
CA VAL A 137 10.17 26.41 10.83
C VAL A 137 11.44 27.04 10.25
N PHE A 138 11.33 27.84 9.18
CA PHE A 138 12.48 28.26 8.38
C PHE A 138 12.98 29.68 8.68
N VAL A 139 12.15 30.54 9.28
CA VAL A 139 12.52 31.93 9.60
C VAL A 139 12.80 32.08 11.10
N GLU A 140 11.92 31.55 11.94
CA GLU A 140 12.02 31.69 13.40
C GLU A 140 12.82 30.54 14.05
N GLY A 141 12.92 29.40 13.38
CA GLY A 141 13.55 28.20 13.91
C GLY A 141 12.71 27.47 14.97
N ASP A 142 11.42 27.79 15.08
CA ASP A 142 10.46 27.13 15.96
C ASP A 142 9.91 25.83 15.32
N LEU A 143 10.58 24.75 15.65
CA LEU A 143 10.21 23.38 15.28
C LEU A 143 9.18 22.76 16.25
N ARG A 144 8.79 23.46 17.33
CA ARG A 144 7.82 23.02 18.36
C ARG A 144 6.55 23.87 18.34
N ASN A 145 6.12 24.23 17.14
CA ASN A 145 4.92 25.03 16.92
C ASN A 145 3.63 24.19 17.05
N ARG A 146 2.48 24.88 16.97
CA ARG A 146 1.15 24.30 17.19
C ARG A 146 0.72 23.19 16.22
N PHE A 147 1.41 23.03 15.09
CA PHE A 147 1.07 22.00 14.09
C PHE A 147 1.78 20.67 14.37
N LEU A 148 2.79 20.65 15.25
CA LEU A 148 3.62 19.48 15.51
C LEU A 148 2.78 18.32 16.05
N LEU A 149 2.78 17.21 15.30
CA LEU A 149 2.09 15.98 15.64
C LEU A 149 3.01 14.99 16.35
N GLY A 150 4.26 14.87 15.88
CA GLY A 150 5.23 13.91 16.40
C GLY A 150 6.51 13.88 15.57
N ARG A 151 7.40 12.95 15.90
CA ARG A 151 8.69 12.76 15.21
C ARG A 151 8.89 11.34 14.71
N TYR A 152 9.68 11.14 13.68
CA TYR A 152 10.20 9.83 13.33
C TYR A 152 11.44 9.53 14.19
N ASP A 153 12.46 8.89 13.61
CA ASP A 153 13.72 8.65 14.29
C ASP A 153 14.42 9.96 14.65
N ASP A 154 15.04 10.00 15.83
CA ASP A 154 15.79 11.14 16.35
C ASP A 154 17.15 10.65 16.86
N PRO A 155 18.15 10.53 15.96
CA PRO A 155 19.50 10.12 16.34
C PRO A 155 20.22 11.16 17.19
N THR A 156 19.70 12.39 17.27
CA THR A 156 20.33 13.52 17.98
C THR A 156 19.86 13.62 19.45
N GLY A 157 18.69 13.07 19.77
CA GLY A 157 18.01 13.21 21.05
C GLY A 157 17.45 14.62 21.32
N ARG A 158 17.52 15.53 20.35
CA ARG A 158 17.09 16.94 20.48
C ARG A 158 15.57 17.08 20.67
N PHE A 159 14.80 16.09 20.25
CA PHE A 159 13.33 16.08 20.30
C PHE A 159 12.81 14.93 21.17
N ALA A 160 13.55 14.55 22.22
CA ALA A 160 13.13 13.50 23.15
C ALA A 160 11.79 13.79 23.86
N ASP A 161 11.41 15.07 23.99
CA ASP A 161 10.12 15.55 24.52
C ASP A 161 8.96 15.42 23.52
N VAL A 162 9.26 15.26 22.23
CA VAL A 162 8.26 15.05 21.17
C VAL A 162 7.98 13.56 21.04
N PRO A 163 6.71 13.12 21.05
CA PRO A 163 6.38 11.72 20.93
C PRO A 163 6.82 11.17 19.56
N PRO A 164 7.39 9.95 19.50
CA PRO A 164 7.50 9.21 18.25
C PRO A 164 6.14 9.14 17.56
N LEU A 165 6.10 9.30 16.24
CA LEU A 165 4.88 9.25 15.45
C LEU A 165 4.19 7.90 15.62
N ALA A 166 4.98 6.82 15.73
CA ALA A 166 4.51 5.48 16.05
C ALA A 166 3.84 5.38 17.44
N GLU A 167 4.05 6.32 18.36
CA GLU A 167 3.45 6.36 19.71
C GLU A 167 2.29 7.35 19.82
N VAL A 168 2.04 8.16 18.79
CA VAL A 168 0.84 9.03 18.74
C VAL A 168 -0.40 8.11 18.80
N PRO A 169 -1.46 8.46 19.57
CA PRO A 169 -2.56 7.54 19.88
C PRO A 169 -3.20 6.82 18.67
N PHE A 170 -3.30 7.50 17.52
CA PHE A 170 -3.82 6.91 16.29
C PHE A 170 -2.93 5.80 15.72
N PHE A 171 -1.60 5.90 15.87
CA PHE A 171 -0.64 4.94 15.31
C PHE A 171 -0.17 3.90 16.33
N ALA A 172 -0.19 4.21 17.63
CA ALA A 172 0.36 3.39 18.72
C ALA A 172 -0.13 1.94 18.78
N ARG A 173 -1.33 1.68 18.30
CA ARG A 173 -1.96 0.34 18.32
C ARG A 173 -2.02 -0.32 16.95
N GLN A 174 -1.33 0.24 15.96
CA GLN A 174 -1.26 -0.32 14.62
C GLN A 174 -0.03 -1.21 14.45
N THR A 175 -0.20 -2.30 13.72
CA THR A 175 0.90 -3.14 13.24
C THR A 175 1.01 -2.93 11.74
N ARG A 176 1.79 -1.92 11.34
CA ARG A 176 1.90 -1.52 9.93
C ARG A 176 2.87 -2.43 9.17
N VAL A 177 2.33 -3.29 8.31
CA VAL A 177 3.08 -4.15 7.39
C VAL A 177 2.89 -3.66 5.96
N VAL A 178 1.65 -3.55 5.51
CA VAL A 178 1.31 -3.05 4.17
C VAL A 178 1.49 -1.54 4.09
N LEU A 179 1.14 -0.81 5.15
CA LEU A 179 1.20 0.65 5.20
C LEU A 179 2.56 1.20 5.67
N GLU A 180 3.59 0.38 5.83
CA GLU A 180 4.87 0.78 6.46
C GLU A 180 5.54 1.96 5.74
N ASP A 181 5.48 2.02 4.40
CA ASP A 181 6.08 3.08 3.58
C ASP A 181 5.10 4.19 3.19
N CYS A 182 3.81 4.04 3.51
CA CYS A 182 2.78 4.98 3.10
C CYS A 182 2.94 6.32 3.83
N GLY A 183 3.13 7.40 3.05
CA GLY A 183 3.45 8.74 3.58
C GLY A 183 4.93 8.95 3.92
N VAL A 184 5.76 7.91 3.80
CA VAL A 184 7.19 7.97 4.15
C VAL A 184 8.07 8.20 2.92
N ILE A 185 7.82 7.46 1.84
CA ILE A 185 8.60 7.53 0.60
C ILE A 185 7.85 8.27 -0.51
N ASP A 186 8.59 8.75 -1.51
CA ASP A 186 8.00 9.28 -2.75
C ASP A 186 7.41 8.13 -3.58
N PRO A 187 6.07 8.07 -3.77
CA PRO A 187 5.43 6.99 -4.52
C PRO A 187 5.79 6.99 -6.02
N ARG A 188 6.39 8.06 -6.53
CA ARG A 188 6.78 8.21 -7.94
C ARG A 188 8.23 7.85 -8.19
N SER A 189 9.03 7.57 -7.16
CA SER A 189 10.46 7.34 -7.31
C SER A 189 10.83 5.87 -7.10
N LEU A 190 11.25 5.21 -8.18
CA LEU A 190 11.83 3.86 -8.07
C LEU A 190 13.07 3.87 -7.17
N ASP A 191 13.87 4.94 -7.19
CA ASP A 191 15.05 5.05 -6.32
C ASP A 191 14.66 5.12 -4.84
N ALA A 192 13.60 5.85 -4.49
CA ALA A 192 13.09 5.86 -3.12
C ALA A 192 12.61 4.47 -2.69
N ALA A 193 11.88 3.77 -3.56
CA ALA A 193 11.42 2.41 -3.32
C ALA A 193 12.58 1.41 -3.14
N LEU A 194 13.58 1.43 -4.03
CA LEU A 194 14.77 0.57 -3.93
C LEU A 194 15.58 0.88 -2.66
N ALA A 195 15.73 2.17 -2.31
CA ALA A 195 16.42 2.57 -1.09
C ALA A 195 15.70 2.08 0.19
N ALA A 196 14.36 2.06 0.18
CA ALA A 196 13.51 1.46 1.20
C ALA A 196 13.55 -0.08 1.22
N GLY A 197 14.23 -0.71 0.25
CA GLY A 197 14.43 -2.16 0.19
C GLY A 197 13.41 -2.92 -0.65
N ARG A 198 12.59 -2.23 -1.45
CA ARG A 198 11.68 -2.86 -2.42
C ARG A 198 12.49 -3.67 -3.45
N PHE A 199 11.87 -4.72 -3.97
CA PHE A 199 12.44 -5.74 -4.86
C PHE A 199 13.45 -6.71 -4.24
N ARG A 200 13.85 -6.55 -2.96
CA ARG A 200 14.72 -7.53 -2.28
C ARG A 200 14.03 -8.88 -2.10
N ALA A 201 12.73 -8.88 -1.81
CA ALA A 201 11.98 -10.11 -1.66
C ALA A 201 11.79 -10.81 -3.01
N ALA A 202 11.54 -10.04 -4.08
CA ALA A 202 11.52 -10.58 -5.44
C ALA A 202 12.87 -11.18 -5.86
N ALA A 203 13.99 -10.50 -5.57
CA ALA A 203 15.33 -11.03 -5.85
C ALA A 203 15.59 -12.34 -5.11
N ARG A 204 15.20 -12.43 -3.83
CA ARG A 204 15.27 -13.66 -3.04
C ARG A 204 14.44 -14.78 -3.64
N ALA A 205 13.18 -14.50 -4.01
CA ALA A 205 12.29 -15.49 -4.60
C ALA A 205 12.83 -16.03 -5.94
N LEU A 206 13.22 -15.13 -6.85
CA LEU A 206 13.68 -15.49 -8.20
C LEU A 206 14.99 -16.28 -8.22
N ARG A 207 15.86 -16.09 -7.21
CA ARG A 207 17.21 -16.69 -7.20
C ARG A 207 17.38 -17.82 -6.20
N GLY A 208 16.62 -17.78 -5.10
CA GLY A 208 16.82 -18.67 -3.96
C GLY A 208 15.65 -19.60 -3.67
N MET A 209 14.55 -19.50 -4.42
CA MET A 209 13.36 -20.33 -4.20
C MET A 209 12.86 -20.85 -5.54
N THR A 210 12.31 -22.05 -5.55
CA THR A 210 11.52 -22.58 -6.66
C THR A 210 10.09 -22.02 -6.61
N PRO A 211 9.34 -22.02 -7.73
CA PRO A 211 7.93 -21.59 -7.73
C PRO A 211 7.06 -22.35 -6.71
N SER A 212 7.35 -23.63 -6.48
CA SER A 212 6.65 -24.46 -5.48
C SER A 212 6.94 -24.00 -4.06
N GLU A 213 8.21 -23.72 -3.73
CA GLU A 213 8.60 -23.21 -2.41
C GLU A 213 7.97 -21.84 -2.14
N VAL A 214 7.86 -20.96 -3.14
CA VAL A 214 7.16 -19.68 -2.98
C VAL A 214 5.67 -19.90 -2.67
N CYS A 215 5.00 -20.83 -3.38
CA CYS A 215 3.60 -21.17 -3.09
C CYS A 215 3.43 -21.75 -1.67
N GLU A 216 4.38 -22.56 -1.22
CA GLU A 216 4.37 -23.20 0.10
C GLU A 216 4.64 -22.21 1.23
N GLU A 217 5.58 -21.28 1.04
CA GLU A 217 5.86 -20.20 1.98
C GLU A 217 4.61 -19.32 2.18
N VAL A 218 3.94 -18.94 1.08
CA VAL A 218 2.71 -18.15 1.15
C VAL A 218 1.55 -18.96 1.75
N LEU A 219 1.45 -20.26 1.47
CA LEU A 219 0.45 -21.12 2.11
C LEU A 219 0.70 -21.25 3.62
N ALA A 220 1.96 -21.48 4.01
CA ALA A 220 2.38 -21.58 5.40
C ALA A 220 2.25 -20.24 6.14
N SER A 221 2.28 -19.09 5.47
CA SER A 221 2.04 -17.82 6.14
C SER A 221 0.61 -17.71 6.72
N GLY A 222 -0.33 -18.49 6.19
CA GLY A 222 -1.74 -18.35 6.53
C GLY A 222 -2.41 -17.16 5.83
N LEU A 223 -1.75 -16.51 4.86
CA LEU A 223 -2.33 -15.41 4.08
C LEU A 223 -3.63 -15.85 3.40
N ARG A 224 -4.71 -15.15 3.74
CA ARG A 224 -6.03 -15.27 3.13
C ARG A 224 -6.26 -14.07 2.22
N GLY A 225 -7.01 -14.27 1.13
CA GLY A 225 -7.35 -13.18 0.21
C GLY A 225 -8.04 -12.01 0.92
N ARG A 226 -7.52 -10.81 0.72
CA ARG A 226 -7.97 -9.57 1.40
C ARG A 226 -9.12 -8.85 0.69
N GLY A 227 -9.55 -9.33 -0.48
CA GLY A 227 -10.72 -8.82 -1.20
C GLY A 227 -12.07 -9.37 -0.74
N GLY A 228 -12.19 -9.85 0.50
CA GLY A 228 -13.47 -10.31 1.07
C GLY A 228 -13.56 -11.80 1.40
N ALA A 229 -13.54 -12.68 0.40
CA ALA A 229 -13.87 -14.10 0.60
C ALA A 229 -12.87 -14.88 1.49
N GLY A 230 -11.66 -14.35 1.73
CA GLY A 230 -10.70 -14.99 2.63
C GLY A 230 -10.22 -16.37 2.15
N PHE A 231 -10.14 -16.63 0.85
CA PHE A 231 -9.61 -17.91 0.36
C PHE A 231 -8.09 -18.00 0.60
N PRO A 232 -7.52 -19.15 0.99
CA PRO A 232 -6.07 -19.29 1.22
C PRO A 232 -5.26 -19.00 -0.06
N THR A 233 -4.41 -17.97 -0.01
CA THR A 233 -3.71 -17.44 -1.20
C THR A 233 -2.74 -18.47 -1.79
N GLY A 234 -1.91 -19.10 -0.95
CA GLY A 234 -0.96 -20.11 -1.40
C GLY A 234 -1.65 -21.33 -2.03
N GLN A 235 -2.83 -21.72 -1.54
CA GLN A 235 -3.61 -22.81 -2.16
C GLN A 235 -4.09 -22.44 -3.57
N LYS A 236 -4.56 -21.19 -3.76
CA LYS A 236 -4.95 -20.69 -5.09
C LYS A 236 -3.78 -20.74 -6.06
N TRP A 237 -2.58 -20.39 -5.59
CA TRP A 237 -1.36 -20.42 -6.38
C TRP A 237 -0.92 -21.85 -6.73
N LYS A 238 -0.97 -22.80 -5.78
CA LYS A 238 -0.66 -24.21 -6.05
C LYS A 238 -1.58 -24.80 -7.13
N VAL A 239 -2.87 -24.47 -7.11
CA VAL A 239 -3.82 -24.92 -8.15
C VAL A 239 -3.40 -24.42 -9.54
N ALA A 240 -3.05 -23.14 -9.67
CA ALA A 240 -2.61 -22.55 -10.94
C ALA A 240 -1.23 -23.06 -11.38
N LEU A 241 -0.30 -23.22 -10.44
CA LEU A 241 1.03 -23.79 -10.69
C LEU A 241 0.92 -25.20 -11.28
N GLY A 242 0.05 -26.04 -10.71
CA GLY A 242 -0.17 -27.42 -11.14
C GLY A 242 -0.84 -27.59 -12.51
N GLN A 243 -1.34 -26.52 -13.14
CA GLN A 243 -1.93 -26.62 -14.48
C GLN A 243 -0.85 -26.76 -15.57
N PRO A 244 -0.93 -27.78 -16.46
CA PRO A 244 0.07 -28.03 -17.50
C PRO A 244 -0.13 -27.10 -18.71
N ARG A 245 0.05 -25.80 -18.50
CA ARG A 245 -0.08 -24.75 -19.52
C ARG A 245 1.13 -23.82 -19.48
N ALA A 246 1.71 -23.57 -20.65
CA ALA A 246 2.89 -22.70 -20.77
C ALA A 246 2.56 -21.22 -20.48
N GLN A 247 1.37 -20.76 -20.88
CA GLN A 247 0.88 -19.42 -20.56
C GLN A 247 -0.10 -19.47 -19.38
N LYS A 248 0.16 -18.61 -18.40
CA LYS A 248 -0.71 -18.32 -17.26
C LYS A 248 -0.78 -16.81 -17.06
N TYR A 249 -1.79 -16.35 -16.33
CA TYR A 249 -2.01 -14.93 -16.08
C TYR A 249 -2.10 -14.63 -14.59
N LEU A 250 -1.62 -13.47 -14.21
CA LEU A 250 -1.86 -12.88 -12.89
C LEU A 250 -2.73 -11.64 -13.06
N ILE A 251 -3.73 -11.46 -12.21
CA ILE A 251 -4.55 -10.27 -12.17
C ILE A 251 -4.52 -9.71 -10.75
N CYS A 252 -4.08 -8.47 -10.63
CA CYS A 252 -4.28 -7.64 -9.45
C CYS A 252 -5.64 -6.95 -9.58
N ASN A 253 -6.56 -7.28 -8.67
CA ASN A 253 -7.88 -6.67 -8.60
C ASN A 253 -7.81 -5.41 -7.73
N ALA A 254 -7.95 -4.26 -8.38
CA ALA A 254 -7.98 -2.92 -7.81
C ALA A 254 -9.31 -2.20 -8.15
N ASP A 255 -10.41 -2.94 -8.26
CA ASP A 255 -11.73 -2.36 -8.55
C ASP A 255 -12.39 -1.74 -7.31
N GLU A 256 -11.92 -2.07 -6.09
CA GLU A 256 -12.32 -1.55 -4.76
C GLU A 256 -13.63 -0.75 -4.75
N GLY A 257 -14.73 -1.42 -5.11
CA GLY A 257 -16.02 -0.76 -5.36
C GLY A 257 -16.89 -0.60 -4.11
N ASP A 258 -16.50 -1.21 -2.98
CA ASP A 258 -17.26 -1.16 -1.74
C ASP A 258 -17.32 0.28 -1.19
N PRO A 259 -18.52 0.81 -0.87
CA PRO A 259 -18.64 2.11 -0.22
C PRO A 259 -17.88 2.12 1.12
N GLY A 260 -17.07 3.16 1.34
CA GLY A 260 -16.24 3.30 2.53
C GLY A 260 -14.90 2.55 2.49
N ALA A 261 -14.60 1.79 1.43
CA ALA A 261 -13.28 1.19 1.22
C ALA A 261 -12.37 2.11 0.40
N PHE A 262 -11.14 2.30 0.86
CA PHE A 262 -10.09 3.06 0.16
C PHE A 262 -8.67 2.59 0.54
N MET A 263 -8.53 1.36 1.04
CA MET A 263 -7.26 0.77 1.45
C MET A 263 -6.41 0.39 0.23
N ASP A 264 -7.01 -0.21 -0.81
CA ASP A 264 -6.29 -0.54 -2.04
C ASP A 264 -5.83 0.75 -2.71
N ARG A 265 -6.74 1.75 -2.81
CA ARG A 265 -6.39 3.08 -3.33
C ARG A 265 -5.17 3.66 -2.64
N ALA A 266 -5.18 3.65 -1.31
CA ALA A 266 -4.11 4.25 -0.53
C ALA A 266 -2.77 3.57 -0.77
N VAL A 267 -2.73 2.24 -0.88
CA VAL A 267 -1.50 1.51 -1.21
C VAL A 267 -1.04 1.82 -2.63
N LEU A 268 -1.93 1.80 -3.62
CA LEU A 268 -1.56 2.10 -5.01
C LEU A 268 -1.07 3.53 -5.20
N GLU A 269 -1.64 4.47 -4.47
CA GLU A 269 -1.21 5.87 -4.49
C GLU A 269 0.07 6.10 -3.69
N SER A 270 0.34 5.33 -2.64
CA SER A 270 1.43 5.61 -1.69
C SER A 270 2.66 4.74 -1.86
N ASP A 271 2.51 3.51 -2.34
CA ASP A 271 3.59 2.55 -2.59
C ASP A 271 3.20 1.58 -3.72
N PRO A 272 3.11 2.06 -4.97
CA PRO A 272 2.79 1.19 -6.12
C PRO A 272 3.87 0.13 -6.36
N PHE A 273 5.13 0.41 -6.00
CA PHE A 273 6.26 -0.50 -6.20
C PHE A 273 6.14 -1.77 -5.35
N ARG A 274 5.63 -1.68 -4.12
CA ARG A 274 5.32 -2.86 -3.30
C ARG A 274 4.30 -3.79 -3.95
N VAL A 275 3.28 -3.24 -4.59
CA VAL A 275 2.26 -4.04 -5.30
C VAL A 275 2.89 -4.71 -6.53
N ILE A 276 3.72 -3.98 -7.27
CA ILE A 276 4.47 -4.52 -8.42
C ILE A 276 5.41 -5.65 -7.98
N GLU A 277 6.14 -5.48 -6.87
CA GLU A 277 7.00 -6.53 -6.29
C GLU A 277 6.18 -7.77 -5.91
N GLY A 278 5.04 -7.58 -5.24
CA GLY A 278 4.13 -8.67 -4.90
C GLY A 278 3.59 -9.40 -6.13
N MET A 279 3.25 -8.67 -7.19
CA MET A 279 2.85 -9.24 -8.47
C MET A 279 3.98 -10.04 -9.13
N LEU A 280 5.21 -9.54 -9.11
CA LEU A 280 6.37 -10.22 -9.68
C LEU A 280 6.61 -11.56 -8.97
N ILE A 281 6.56 -11.58 -7.63
CA ILE A 281 6.70 -12.81 -6.84
C ILE A 281 5.56 -13.79 -7.13
N ALA A 282 4.32 -13.31 -7.13
CA ALA A 282 3.15 -14.15 -7.41
C ALA A 282 3.17 -14.74 -8.83
N ALA A 283 3.59 -13.94 -9.81
CA ALA A 283 3.73 -14.37 -11.20
C ALA A 283 4.80 -15.45 -11.34
N TYR A 284 5.94 -15.28 -10.68
CA TYR A 284 6.99 -16.30 -10.60
C TYR A 284 6.47 -17.59 -9.98
N ALA A 285 5.78 -17.49 -8.83
CA ALA A 285 5.25 -18.63 -8.09
C ALA A 285 4.29 -19.50 -8.93
N ILE A 286 3.50 -18.88 -9.81
CA ILE A 286 2.54 -19.62 -10.64
C ILE A 286 3.07 -19.94 -12.04
N GLY A 287 4.16 -19.29 -12.48
CA GLY A 287 4.69 -19.38 -13.85
C GLY A 287 3.90 -18.54 -14.85
N ALA A 288 3.41 -17.36 -14.46
CA ALA A 288 2.74 -16.42 -15.34
C ALA A 288 3.72 -15.41 -15.93
N THR A 289 3.65 -15.18 -17.24
CA THR A 289 4.50 -14.20 -17.94
C THR A 289 3.78 -12.88 -18.23
N ARG A 290 2.48 -12.81 -17.96
CA ARG A 290 1.61 -11.66 -18.23
C ARG A 290 0.74 -11.36 -17.03
N GLY A 291 0.79 -10.11 -16.58
CA GLY A 291 0.01 -9.57 -15.48
C GLY A 291 -0.94 -8.47 -15.94
N TYR A 292 -2.07 -8.35 -15.26
CA TYR A 292 -2.95 -7.18 -15.39
C TYR A 292 -3.16 -6.55 -14.02
N VAL A 293 -3.19 -5.22 -13.97
CA VAL A 293 -3.82 -4.48 -12.87
C VAL A 293 -5.16 -3.98 -13.37
N TYR A 294 -6.25 -4.58 -12.90
CA TYR A 294 -7.59 -4.10 -13.21
C TYR A 294 -7.96 -3.03 -12.19
N CYS A 295 -7.84 -1.77 -12.57
CA CYS A 295 -8.04 -0.62 -11.68
C CYS A 295 -9.27 0.17 -12.10
N ARG A 296 -10.15 0.46 -11.15
CA ARG A 296 -11.38 1.22 -11.40
C ARG A 296 -11.11 2.61 -11.98
N ALA A 297 -12.01 3.11 -12.83
CA ALA A 297 -11.84 4.41 -13.48
C ALA A 297 -11.89 5.59 -12.49
N GLU A 298 -12.53 5.41 -11.34
CA GLU A 298 -12.69 6.43 -10.31
C GLU A 298 -11.39 6.70 -9.52
N TYR A 299 -10.32 5.94 -9.76
CA TYR A 299 -8.99 6.13 -9.13
C TYR A 299 -7.94 6.65 -10.13
N PRO A 300 -8.11 7.87 -10.68
CA PRO A 300 -7.20 8.40 -11.71
C PRO A 300 -5.77 8.56 -11.20
N LEU A 301 -5.58 8.97 -9.94
CA LEU A 301 -4.24 9.15 -9.35
C LEU A 301 -3.53 7.80 -9.17
N ALA A 302 -4.23 6.77 -8.72
CA ALA A 302 -3.66 5.42 -8.61
C ALA A 302 -3.23 4.90 -9.98
N ILE A 303 -4.07 5.08 -11.01
CA ILE A 303 -3.75 4.69 -12.40
C ILE A 303 -2.50 5.43 -12.90
N GLU A 304 -2.43 6.75 -12.71
CA GLU A 304 -1.27 7.57 -13.11
C GLU A 304 0.01 7.07 -12.44
N ARG A 305 0.00 6.91 -11.11
CA ARG A 305 1.17 6.45 -10.34
C ARG A 305 1.59 5.02 -10.69
N LEU A 306 0.63 4.13 -10.95
CA LEU A 306 0.91 2.75 -11.40
C LEU A 306 1.54 2.72 -12.79
N GLU A 307 0.99 3.47 -13.75
CA GLU A 307 1.53 3.55 -15.11
C GLU A 307 2.97 4.08 -15.09
N GLU A 308 3.24 5.11 -14.28
CA GLU A 308 4.59 5.66 -14.07
C GLU A 308 5.54 4.64 -13.40
N ALA A 309 5.10 3.99 -12.31
CA ALA A 309 5.91 3.00 -11.60
C ALA A 309 6.24 1.78 -12.48
N ILE A 310 5.26 1.25 -13.22
CA ILE A 310 5.47 0.15 -14.17
C ILE A 310 6.46 0.55 -15.27
N ALA A 311 6.35 1.77 -15.80
CA ALA A 311 7.29 2.27 -16.81
C ALA A 311 8.73 2.34 -16.27
N GLN A 312 8.92 2.80 -15.03
CA GLN A 312 10.23 2.80 -14.37
C GLN A 312 10.77 1.40 -14.15
N CYS A 313 9.95 0.46 -13.64
CA CYS A 313 10.37 -0.93 -13.45
C CYS A 313 10.77 -1.60 -14.77
N ARG A 314 10.07 -1.33 -15.88
CA ARG A 314 10.48 -1.81 -17.22
C ARG A 314 11.81 -1.21 -17.65
N ALA A 315 11.98 0.11 -17.51
CA ALA A 315 13.21 0.79 -17.87
C ALA A 315 14.41 0.29 -17.05
N ALA A 316 14.16 -0.14 -15.80
CA ALA A 316 15.13 -0.72 -14.88
C ALA A 316 15.42 -2.22 -15.10
N GLY A 317 14.70 -2.92 -16.00
CA GLY A 317 14.81 -4.37 -16.16
C GLY A 317 14.24 -5.19 -14.99
N LEU A 318 13.37 -4.58 -14.16
CA LEU A 318 12.62 -5.22 -13.09
C LEU A 318 11.25 -5.76 -13.55
N LEU A 319 10.85 -5.40 -14.77
CA LEU A 319 9.77 -6.00 -15.54
C LEU A 319 10.24 -6.16 -16.99
N GLY A 320 9.64 -7.10 -17.71
CA GLY A 320 9.99 -7.42 -19.08
C GLY A 320 10.62 -8.81 -19.18
N ARG A 321 11.80 -8.89 -19.80
CA ARG A 321 12.50 -10.16 -20.06
C ARG A 321 13.68 -10.34 -19.13
N ASP A 322 13.97 -11.59 -18.81
CA ASP A 322 15.15 -12.03 -18.06
C ASP A 322 15.37 -11.20 -16.77
N ILE A 323 14.31 -11.04 -15.99
CA ILE A 323 14.29 -10.14 -14.83
C ILE A 323 15.39 -10.58 -13.85
N LEU A 324 16.33 -9.69 -13.54
CA LEU A 324 17.48 -9.97 -12.68
C LEU A 324 18.32 -11.19 -13.15
N GLY A 325 18.39 -11.47 -14.46
CA GLY A 325 19.16 -12.59 -15.00
C GLY A 325 18.62 -13.96 -14.59
N SER A 326 17.35 -14.04 -14.24
CA SER A 326 16.70 -15.25 -13.70
C SER A 326 16.09 -16.16 -14.77
N LEU A 327 16.15 -15.79 -16.05
CA LEU A 327 15.43 -16.40 -17.17
C LEU A 327 13.89 -16.33 -17.05
N PHE A 328 13.38 -15.61 -16.05
CA PHE A 328 11.95 -15.39 -15.85
C PHE A 328 11.51 -14.06 -16.49
N ASP A 329 10.46 -14.14 -17.29
CA ASP A 329 9.83 -13.01 -17.96
C ASP A 329 8.50 -12.68 -17.28
N PHE A 330 8.26 -11.42 -16.99
CA PHE A 330 6.96 -10.96 -16.50
C PHE A 330 6.72 -9.49 -16.83
N ASP A 331 5.53 -9.19 -17.34
CA ASP A 331 5.16 -7.82 -17.68
C ASP A 331 3.70 -7.51 -17.32
N ILE A 332 3.42 -6.26 -16.96
CA ILE A 332 2.15 -5.82 -16.36
C ILE A 332 1.43 -4.80 -17.24
N THR A 333 0.17 -5.04 -17.58
CA THR A 333 -0.68 -4.04 -18.25
C THR A 333 -1.74 -3.50 -17.30
N VAL A 334 -1.89 -2.18 -17.24
CA VAL A 334 -3.02 -1.55 -16.52
C VAL A 334 -4.25 -1.61 -17.40
N LYS A 335 -5.33 -2.21 -16.90
CA LYS A 335 -6.66 -2.19 -17.51
C LYS A 335 -7.54 -1.28 -16.66
N ARG A 336 -7.98 -0.17 -17.26
CA ARG A 336 -8.94 0.73 -16.62
C ARG A 336 -10.34 0.10 -16.68
N GLY A 337 -11.02 0.05 -15.54
CA GLY A 337 -12.41 -0.35 -15.42
C GLY A 337 -13.35 0.65 -16.10
N ALA A 338 -14.65 0.33 -16.11
CA ALA A 338 -15.68 1.14 -16.75
C ALA A 338 -16.82 1.54 -15.79
N GLY A 339 -16.53 1.59 -14.49
CA GLY A 339 -17.45 2.06 -13.45
C GLY A 339 -18.61 1.09 -13.16
N ALA A 340 -18.31 -0.21 -13.04
CA ALA A 340 -19.31 -1.23 -12.73
C ALA A 340 -18.85 -2.05 -11.52
N PHE A 341 -19.54 -1.96 -10.38
CA PHE A 341 -19.18 -2.64 -9.13
C PHE A 341 -19.09 -4.17 -9.29
N VAL A 342 -19.94 -4.76 -10.13
CA VAL A 342 -19.91 -6.20 -10.41
C VAL A 342 -18.58 -6.66 -11.02
N CYS A 343 -17.83 -5.75 -11.67
CA CYS A 343 -16.48 -6.03 -12.14
C CYS A 343 -15.47 -6.17 -11.00
N GLY A 344 -15.84 -6.05 -9.72
CA GLY A 344 -15.00 -6.53 -8.62
C GLY A 344 -15.00 -8.07 -8.51
N GLU A 345 -15.99 -8.75 -9.09
CA GLU A 345 -16.12 -10.21 -9.07
C GLU A 345 -15.10 -10.88 -10.00
N GLU A 346 -14.51 -11.98 -9.53
CA GLU A 346 -13.34 -12.62 -10.14
C GLU A 346 -13.55 -12.98 -11.63
N THR A 347 -14.72 -13.46 -12.02
CA THR A 347 -15.02 -13.85 -13.41
C THR A 347 -15.54 -12.70 -14.27
N ALA A 348 -16.21 -11.71 -13.67
CA ALA A 348 -16.61 -10.48 -14.34
C ALA A 348 -15.39 -9.68 -14.82
N ILE A 349 -14.32 -9.61 -14.02
CA ILE A 349 -13.03 -9.01 -14.44
C ILE A 349 -12.49 -9.65 -15.70
N LEU A 350 -12.52 -10.99 -15.77
CA LEU A 350 -12.00 -11.72 -16.95
C LEU A 350 -12.76 -11.29 -18.20
N ALA A 351 -14.10 -11.25 -18.12
CA ALA A 351 -14.93 -10.83 -19.23
C ALA A 351 -14.64 -9.37 -19.64
N SER A 352 -14.42 -8.47 -18.68
CA SER A 352 -14.08 -7.08 -18.95
C SER A 352 -12.69 -6.91 -19.60
N ILE A 353 -11.68 -7.67 -19.15
CA ILE A 353 -10.34 -7.69 -19.78
C ILE A 353 -10.45 -8.22 -21.23
N GLU A 354 -11.26 -9.25 -21.45
CA GLU A 354 -11.55 -9.84 -22.77
C GLU A 354 -12.34 -8.92 -23.70
N GLY A 355 -12.78 -7.74 -23.23
CA GLY A 355 -13.58 -6.78 -24.00
C GLY A 355 -15.07 -7.10 -24.05
N GLY A 356 -15.53 -8.07 -23.27
CA GLY A 356 -16.94 -8.38 -23.08
C GLY A 356 -17.58 -7.55 -21.96
N ARG A 357 -18.88 -7.79 -21.76
CA ARG A 357 -19.62 -7.25 -20.61
C ARG A 357 -19.19 -7.98 -19.33
N GLY A 358 -19.02 -7.25 -18.23
CA GLY A 358 -18.62 -7.78 -16.91
C GLY A 358 -19.72 -8.59 -16.21
N MET A 359 -20.15 -9.70 -16.82
CA MET A 359 -21.13 -10.60 -16.23
C MET A 359 -20.41 -11.77 -15.55
N PRO A 360 -20.72 -12.08 -14.28
CA PRO A 360 -20.19 -13.27 -13.62
C PRO A 360 -20.50 -14.55 -14.39
N ARG A 361 -19.58 -15.51 -14.35
CA ARG A 361 -19.70 -16.82 -14.99
C ARG A 361 -19.94 -17.90 -13.93
N PRO A 362 -20.80 -18.90 -14.19
CA PRO A 362 -20.94 -20.06 -13.32
C PRO A 362 -19.59 -20.77 -13.13
N ARG A 363 -19.34 -21.25 -11.92
CA ARG A 363 -18.19 -22.09 -11.57
C ARG A 363 -18.72 -23.48 -11.20
N PRO A 364 -18.02 -24.58 -11.56
CA PRO A 364 -16.73 -24.67 -12.26
C PRO A 364 -16.79 -24.43 -13.79
N PRO A 365 -15.64 -24.18 -14.47
CA PRO A 365 -14.28 -24.17 -13.93
C PRO A 365 -13.93 -22.90 -13.16
N TYR A 366 -13.06 -23.02 -12.15
CA TYR A 366 -12.50 -21.87 -11.44
C TYR A 366 -11.38 -21.21 -12.27
N PRO A 367 -11.15 -19.89 -12.13
CA PRO A 367 -10.14 -19.15 -12.89
C PRO A 367 -8.72 -19.71 -12.78
N ALA A 368 -8.34 -20.23 -11.61
CA ALA A 368 -7.04 -20.85 -11.38
C ALA A 368 -6.81 -22.10 -12.26
N VAL A 369 -7.87 -22.71 -12.79
CA VAL A 369 -7.81 -23.81 -13.76
C VAL A 369 -7.98 -23.27 -15.18
N ALA A 370 -9.05 -22.50 -15.42
CA ALA A 370 -9.36 -21.89 -16.70
C ALA A 370 -10.05 -20.54 -16.50
N GLY A 371 -9.28 -19.45 -16.59
CA GLY A 371 -9.71 -18.07 -16.46
C GLY A 371 -9.54 -17.31 -17.77
N LEU A 372 -8.70 -16.26 -17.76
CA LEU A 372 -8.49 -15.36 -18.89
C LEU A 372 -8.07 -16.13 -20.14
N HIS A 373 -8.82 -15.98 -21.23
CA HIS A 373 -8.63 -16.70 -22.50
C HIS A 373 -8.58 -18.24 -22.33
N GLY A 374 -9.28 -18.77 -21.33
CA GLY A 374 -9.29 -20.19 -20.99
C GLY A 374 -7.96 -20.70 -20.43
N ARG A 375 -7.07 -19.81 -19.97
CA ARG A 375 -5.78 -20.16 -19.37
C ARG A 375 -5.81 -20.05 -17.84
N PRO A 376 -4.98 -20.80 -17.10
CA PRO A 376 -4.89 -20.69 -15.65
C PRO A 376 -4.58 -19.24 -15.26
N THR A 377 -5.45 -18.69 -14.42
CA THR A 377 -5.40 -17.27 -14.05
C THR A 377 -5.59 -17.14 -12.56
N VAL A 378 -4.64 -16.50 -11.90
CA VAL A 378 -4.75 -16.14 -10.49
C VAL A 378 -5.18 -14.70 -10.38
N LEU A 379 -6.24 -14.48 -9.61
CA LEU A 379 -6.71 -13.14 -9.26
C LEU A 379 -6.53 -12.93 -7.76
N ASN A 380 -5.80 -11.88 -7.40
CA ASN A 380 -5.60 -11.46 -6.01
C ASN A 380 -5.85 -9.96 -5.90
N ASN A 381 -6.40 -9.55 -4.76
CA ASN A 381 -6.61 -8.14 -4.43
C ASN A 381 -5.26 -7.45 -4.13
N VAL A 382 -5.21 -6.11 -4.24
CA VAL A 382 -3.99 -5.30 -4.03
C VAL A 382 -3.36 -5.57 -2.67
N GLU A 383 -4.09 -5.45 -1.56
CA GLU A 383 -3.56 -5.71 -0.21
C GLU A 383 -3.02 -7.14 -0.08
N THR A 384 -3.65 -8.12 -0.76
CA THR A 384 -3.16 -9.50 -0.77
C THR A 384 -1.75 -9.58 -1.37
N LEU A 385 -1.55 -8.93 -2.51
CA LEU A 385 -0.25 -8.90 -3.20
C LEU A 385 0.77 -8.04 -2.42
N ALA A 386 0.32 -6.95 -1.79
CA ALA A 386 1.18 -6.10 -0.98
C ALA A 386 1.69 -6.80 0.30
N ASN A 387 1.05 -7.87 0.78
CA ASN A 387 1.58 -8.66 1.90
C ASN A 387 2.71 -9.61 1.48
N VAL A 388 2.76 -10.01 0.21
CA VAL A 388 3.68 -11.06 -0.29
C VAL A 388 5.15 -10.70 -0.09
N PRO A 389 5.63 -9.47 -0.39
CA PRO A 389 7.05 -9.14 -0.18
C PRO A 389 7.50 -9.31 1.27
N ALA A 390 6.68 -8.88 2.24
CA ALA A 390 7.00 -9.01 3.65
C ALA A 390 7.05 -10.48 4.11
N ILE A 391 6.13 -11.32 3.62
CA ILE A 391 6.11 -12.77 3.88
C ILE A 391 7.40 -13.42 3.37
N ILE A 392 7.79 -13.15 2.12
CA ILE A 392 9.02 -13.73 1.55
C ILE A 392 10.28 -13.19 2.24
N ALA A 393 10.29 -11.93 2.65
CA ALA A 393 11.44 -11.33 3.32
C ALA A 393 11.64 -11.87 4.74
N ARG A 394 10.57 -11.92 5.54
CA ARG A 394 10.63 -12.18 6.99
C ARG A 394 10.20 -13.61 7.38
N GLY A 395 9.60 -14.34 6.45
CA GLY A 395 9.17 -15.73 6.61
C GLY A 395 7.70 -15.90 7.00
N ALA A 396 7.17 -17.07 6.71
CA ALA A 396 5.80 -17.50 6.96
C ALA A 396 5.42 -17.49 8.45
N ALA A 397 6.34 -17.95 9.32
CA ALA A 397 6.13 -17.97 10.76
C ALA A 397 5.93 -16.55 11.30
N TRP A 398 6.81 -15.61 10.91
CA TRP A 398 6.68 -14.21 11.30
C TRP A 398 5.31 -13.63 10.94
N PHE A 399 4.82 -13.85 9.71
CA PHE A 399 3.53 -13.32 9.30
C PHE A 399 2.36 -13.97 10.05
N ARG A 400 2.43 -15.28 10.30
CA ARG A 400 1.43 -16.02 11.05
C ARG A 400 1.30 -15.49 12.48
N ASP A 401 2.44 -15.25 13.13
CA ASP A 401 2.53 -14.79 14.52
C ASP A 401 2.01 -13.35 14.73
N LEU A 402 1.73 -12.60 13.66
CA LEU A 402 1.12 -11.27 13.77
C LEU A 402 -0.36 -11.31 14.16
N GLY A 403 -1.09 -12.37 13.82
CA GLY A 403 -2.52 -12.47 14.11
C GLY A 403 -2.81 -12.89 15.56
N ARG A 404 -4.05 -12.69 16.02
CA ARG A 404 -4.54 -13.19 17.32
C ARG A 404 -5.27 -14.52 17.15
N GLY A 405 -5.05 -15.45 18.08
CA GLY A 405 -5.70 -16.77 18.05
C GLY A 405 -5.25 -17.60 16.84
N GLU A 406 -6.21 -18.10 16.06
CA GLU A 406 -5.94 -18.87 14.83
C GLU A 406 -5.77 -18.00 13.57
N ALA A 407 -5.95 -16.68 13.70
CA ALA A 407 -5.80 -15.75 12.59
C ALA A 407 -4.31 -15.50 12.26
N ALA A 408 -4.04 -15.11 11.02
CA ALA A 408 -2.69 -14.83 10.53
C ALA A 408 -2.60 -13.46 9.86
N GLY A 409 -1.50 -12.77 10.15
CA GLY A 409 -1.19 -11.48 9.55
C GLY A 409 -2.02 -10.31 10.06
N THR A 410 -1.89 -9.21 9.34
CA THR A 410 -2.62 -7.96 9.58
C THR A 410 -3.71 -7.75 8.53
N LYS A 411 -4.65 -6.84 8.83
CA LYS A 411 -5.63 -6.31 7.88
C LYS A 411 -5.63 -4.79 7.96
N VAL A 412 -5.69 -4.15 6.79
CA VAL A 412 -5.94 -2.71 6.69
C VAL A 412 -7.44 -2.45 6.71
N PHE A 413 -7.91 -1.65 7.66
CA PHE A 413 -9.29 -1.17 7.73
C PHE A 413 -9.37 0.30 7.34
N ALA A 414 -10.38 0.64 6.54
CA ALA A 414 -10.73 2.02 6.20
C ALA A 414 -11.85 2.48 7.12
N LEU A 415 -11.50 3.27 8.14
CA LEU A 415 -12.43 3.86 9.10
C LEU A 415 -13.06 5.13 8.51
N SER A 416 -14.39 5.11 8.40
CA SER A 416 -15.19 6.21 7.86
C SER A 416 -16.51 6.37 8.63
N GLY A 417 -17.32 7.34 8.24
CA GLY A 417 -18.61 7.63 8.89
C GLY A 417 -18.46 8.54 10.11
N THR A 418 -19.26 8.30 11.15
CA THR A 418 -19.33 9.11 12.37
C THR A 418 -18.34 8.62 13.42
N VAL A 419 -17.05 8.77 13.12
CA VAL A 419 -15.91 8.42 13.99
C VAL A 419 -14.96 9.61 14.11
N ARG A 420 -14.33 9.80 15.28
CA ARG A 420 -13.48 10.98 15.54
C ARG A 420 -12.22 11.00 14.69
N ASN A 421 -11.57 9.86 14.53
CA ASN A 421 -10.34 9.70 13.74
C ASN A 421 -10.63 8.82 12.53
N THR A 422 -11.00 9.46 11.41
CA THR A 422 -11.13 8.77 10.11
C THR A 422 -9.76 8.46 9.51
N GLY A 423 -9.69 7.38 8.72
CA GLY A 423 -8.46 7.02 8.03
C GLY A 423 -8.22 5.53 7.84
N LEU A 424 -6.95 5.15 7.76
CA LEU A 424 -6.49 3.77 7.58
C LEU A 424 -5.87 3.25 8.86
N VAL A 425 -6.30 2.06 9.24
CA VAL A 425 -5.87 1.38 10.47
C VAL A 425 -5.42 -0.02 10.12
N GLU A 426 -4.12 -0.29 10.22
CA GLU A 426 -3.59 -1.63 10.01
C GLU A 426 -3.35 -2.33 11.34
N VAL A 427 -4.06 -3.43 11.59
CA VAL A 427 -4.05 -4.15 12.87
C VAL A 427 -3.93 -5.66 12.65
N PRO A 428 -3.41 -6.40 13.64
CA PRO A 428 -3.55 -7.86 13.69
C PRO A 428 -4.97 -8.32 13.43
N ILE A 429 -5.15 -9.38 12.64
CA ILE A 429 -6.48 -10.00 12.54
C ILE A 429 -6.83 -10.63 13.88
N GLY A 430 -8.09 -10.48 14.31
CA GLY A 430 -8.58 -10.94 15.60
C GLY A 430 -8.47 -9.90 16.73
N VAL A 431 -8.02 -8.67 16.46
CA VAL A 431 -8.22 -7.57 17.43
C VAL A 431 -9.72 -7.31 17.65
N PRO A 432 -10.18 -6.95 18.86
CA PRO A 432 -11.55 -6.54 19.10
C PRO A 432 -11.94 -5.33 18.25
N LEU A 433 -13.19 -5.29 17.79
CA LEU A 433 -13.71 -4.16 17.02
C LEU A 433 -13.65 -2.83 17.82
N ARG A 434 -13.77 -2.90 19.15
CA ARG A 434 -13.60 -1.79 20.09
C ARG A 434 -12.22 -1.16 20.00
N GLU A 435 -11.18 -1.97 19.88
CA GLU A 435 -9.79 -1.48 19.76
C GLU A 435 -9.64 -0.63 18.49
N VAL A 436 -10.21 -1.10 17.38
CA VAL A 436 -10.18 -0.39 16.09
C VAL A 436 -11.02 0.90 16.14
N VAL A 437 -12.27 0.82 16.60
CA VAL A 437 -13.23 1.92 16.48
C VAL A 437 -13.12 2.93 17.63
N CYS A 438 -13.00 2.44 18.87
CA CYS A 438 -13.01 3.30 20.05
C CYS A 438 -11.62 3.80 20.43
N GLU A 439 -10.60 2.92 20.38
CA GLU A 439 -9.25 3.29 20.83
C GLU A 439 -8.47 4.01 19.73
N ILE A 440 -8.39 3.41 18.54
CA ILE A 440 -7.69 4.04 17.39
C ILE A 440 -8.56 5.11 16.73
N GLY A 441 -9.81 4.75 16.39
CA GLY A 441 -10.80 5.67 15.81
C GLY A 441 -11.28 6.77 16.76
N GLY A 442 -11.01 6.65 18.07
CA GLY A 442 -11.47 7.62 19.08
C GLY A 442 -12.97 7.55 19.39
N GLY A 443 -13.71 6.61 18.82
CA GLY A 443 -15.14 6.42 19.04
C GLY A 443 -16.01 7.46 18.36
N ALA A 444 -17.25 7.58 18.85
CA ALA A 444 -18.24 8.50 18.32
C ALA A 444 -17.84 9.97 18.62
N PRO A 445 -18.38 10.94 17.87
CA PRO A 445 -18.25 12.35 18.20
C PRO A 445 -18.66 12.65 19.64
N GLU A 446 -18.12 13.72 20.21
CA GLU A 446 -18.36 14.08 21.61
C GLU A 446 -19.86 14.14 21.95
N GLY A 447 -20.24 13.52 23.06
CA GLY A 447 -21.64 13.44 23.52
C GLY A 447 -22.49 12.37 22.84
N HIS A 448 -21.94 11.57 21.92
CA HIS A 448 -22.67 10.52 21.21
C HIS A 448 -22.13 9.11 21.49
N ALA A 449 -22.98 8.12 21.26
CA ALA A 449 -22.64 6.70 21.35
C ALA A 449 -22.60 6.02 19.98
N ILE A 450 -21.72 5.03 19.85
CA ILE A 450 -21.67 4.15 18.68
C ILE A 450 -22.93 3.28 18.66
N LYS A 451 -23.68 3.34 17.57
CA LYS A 451 -24.88 2.53 17.35
C LYS A 451 -24.56 1.22 16.64
N ALA A 452 -23.76 1.32 15.58
CA ALA A 452 -23.38 0.17 14.78
C ALA A 452 -22.13 0.47 13.96
N VAL A 453 -21.45 -0.59 13.53
CA VAL A 453 -20.35 -0.53 12.56
C VAL A 453 -20.73 -1.43 11.39
N GLN A 454 -20.86 -0.84 10.21
CA GLN A 454 -21.04 -1.62 9.00
C GLN A 454 -19.67 -2.08 8.51
N ILE A 455 -19.55 -3.37 8.21
CA ILE A 455 -18.34 -4.00 7.71
C ILE A 455 -18.69 -4.99 6.61
N GLY A 456 -17.88 -5.00 5.54
CA GLY A 456 -18.07 -5.91 4.41
C GLY A 456 -18.76 -5.30 3.18
N GLY A 457 -18.85 -3.98 3.11
CA GLY A 457 -19.49 -3.30 1.98
C GLY A 457 -21.00 -3.60 1.88
N PRO A 458 -21.61 -3.45 0.69
CA PRO A 458 -23.04 -3.66 0.48
C PRO A 458 -23.49 -5.10 0.74
N SER A 459 -22.54 -6.05 0.70
CA SER A 459 -22.76 -7.47 0.99
C SER A 459 -22.58 -7.81 2.49
N GLY A 460 -22.14 -6.85 3.28
CA GLY A 460 -21.82 -7.00 4.68
C GLY A 460 -22.98 -6.67 5.63
N GLY A 461 -22.69 -6.77 6.92
CA GLY A 461 -23.64 -6.58 8.02
C GLY A 461 -23.32 -5.35 8.86
N CYS A 462 -24.30 -4.93 9.68
CA CYS A 462 -24.11 -3.88 10.69
C CYS A 462 -23.95 -4.55 12.06
N ILE A 463 -22.75 -4.47 12.65
CA ILE A 463 -22.47 -4.99 13.98
C ILE A 463 -22.95 -3.96 15.02
N PRO A 464 -23.90 -4.31 15.90
CA PRO A 464 -24.40 -3.42 16.96
C PRO A 464 -23.30 -2.96 17.94
N GLY A 465 -23.48 -1.76 18.51
CA GLY A 465 -22.51 -1.14 19.44
C GLY A 465 -22.27 -1.91 20.75
N ASP A 466 -23.21 -2.77 21.16
CA ASP A 466 -23.07 -3.69 22.28
C ASP A 466 -22.20 -4.91 21.97
N LEU A 467 -21.87 -5.16 20.69
CA LEU A 467 -21.00 -6.24 20.24
C LEU A 467 -19.60 -5.76 19.82
N LEU A 468 -19.16 -4.57 20.25
CA LEU A 468 -17.82 -4.06 19.87
C LEU A 468 -16.66 -4.89 20.45
N ASP A 469 -16.88 -5.71 21.47
CA ASP A 469 -15.81 -6.54 22.05
C ASP A 469 -15.50 -7.81 21.24
N VAL A 470 -16.25 -8.08 20.16
CA VAL A 470 -16.01 -9.24 19.31
C VAL A 470 -14.71 -9.11 18.52
N PRO A 471 -13.94 -10.20 18.36
CA PRO A 471 -12.74 -10.20 17.53
C PRO A 471 -13.09 -10.01 16.05
N VAL A 472 -12.31 -9.18 15.36
CA VAL A 472 -12.43 -8.95 13.92
C VAL A 472 -11.64 -10.01 13.17
N ASP A 473 -12.25 -11.18 13.00
CA ASP A 473 -11.73 -12.30 12.20
C ASP A 473 -12.80 -12.85 11.24
N TYR A 474 -12.38 -13.71 10.30
CA TYR A 474 -13.27 -14.21 9.26
C TYR A 474 -14.45 -15.05 9.78
N GLY A 475 -14.24 -15.84 10.84
CA GLY A 475 -15.26 -16.76 11.37
C GLY A 475 -16.29 -15.99 12.20
N THR A 476 -15.81 -15.22 13.18
CA THR A 476 -16.64 -14.44 14.09
C THR A 476 -17.54 -13.46 13.33
N LEU A 477 -17.00 -12.75 12.33
CA LEU A 477 -17.81 -11.82 11.54
C LEU A 477 -18.92 -12.55 10.76
N GLN A 478 -18.64 -13.73 10.22
CA GLN A 478 -19.61 -14.53 9.48
C GLN A 478 -20.77 -14.99 10.38
N GLU A 479 -20.48 -15.39 11.61
CA GLU A 479 -21.50 -15.79 12.60
C GLU A 479 -22.45 -14.63 12.95
N LEU A 480 -21.95 -13.39 12.91
CA LEU A 480 -22.73 -12.17 13.14
C LEU A 480 -23.49 -11.67 11.90
N GLY A 481 -23.46 -12.41 10.78
CA GLY A 481 -24.06 -11.98 9.52
C GLY A 481 -23.32 -10.81 8.86
N ALA A 482 -22.07 -10.59 9.26
CA ALA A 482 -21.16 -9.64 8.64
C ALA A 482 -20.07 -10.40 7.86
N MET A 483 -19.14 -9.66 7.25
CA MET A 483 -17.98 -10.27 6.61
C MET A 483 -16.80 -9.31 6.66
N MET A 484 -15.58 -9.86 6.60
CA MET A 484 -14.36 -9.05 6.55
C MET A 484 -14.37 -8.07 5.36
N GLY A 485 -14.87 -8.53 4.20
CA GLY A 485 -14.88 -7.75 2.97
C GLY A 485 -13.49 -7.25 2.56
N SER A 486 -13.49 -6.13 1.84
CA SER A 486 -12.30 -5.33 1.52
C SER A 486 -11.71 -4.62 2.74
N GLY A 487 -12.38 -4.60 3.90
CA GLY A 487 -11.95 -3.89 5.11
C GLY A 487 -12.51 -2.47 5.27
N GLY A 488 -13.49 -2.06 4.45
CA GLY A 488 -14.27 -0.85 4.73
C GLY A 488 -15.07 -0.98 6.03
N MET A 489 -14.97 0.02 6.91
CA MET A 489 -15.71 0.13 8.16
C MET A 489 -16.42 1.48 8.22
N VAL A 490 -17.74 1.46 8.09
CA VAL A 490 -18.59 2.65 8.21
C VAL A 490 -19.18 2.70 9.61
N VAL A 491 -18.66 3.61 10.42
CA VAL A 491 -19.08 3.81 11.81
C VAL A 491 -20.34 4.68 11.85
N MET A 492 -21.34 4.26 12.62
CA MET A 492 -22.62 4.94 12.77
C MET A 492 -22.90 5.22 14.24
N ASP A 493 -23.29 6.45 14.55
CA ASP A 493 -23.76 6.84 15.88
C ASP A 493 -25.28 6.68 16.05
N GLU A 494 -25.77 6.94 17.26
CA GLU A 494 -27.18 6.80 17.66
C GLU A 494 -28.18 7.59 16.79
N ARG A 495 -27.73 8.65 16.11
CA ARG A 495 -28.54 9.52 15.25
C ARG A 495 -28.79 8.91 13.88
N THR A 496 -28.04 7.88 13.50
CA THR A 496 -28.14 7.25 12.18
C THR A 496 -29.44 6.44 12.04
N CYS A 497 -30.22 6.71 11.01
CA CYS A 497 -31.43 5.96 10.69
C CYS A 497 -31.08 4.63 9.99
N MET A 498 -31.28 3.48 10.66
CA MET A 498 -30.92 2.17 10.09
C MET A 498 -31.82 1.78 8.90
N VAL A 499 -33.03 2.34 8.81
CA VAL A 499 -33.92 2.14 7.65
C VAL A 499 -33.35 2.85 6.42
N ASP A 500 -32.79 4.04 6.59
CA ASP A 500 -32.13 4.76 5.49
C ASP A 500 -30.84 4.06 5.05
N VAL A 501 -30.08 3.50 6.00
CA VAL A 501 -28.90 2.68 5.69
C VAL A 501 -29.28 1.46 4.87
N ALA A 502 -30.33 0.74 5.28
CA ALA A 502 -30.83 -0.41 4.52
C ALA A 502 -31.33 0.00 3.12
N ARG A 503 -32.08 1.11 3.02
CA ARG A 503 -32.53 1.67 1.74
C ARG A 503 -31.36 2.01 0.83
N PHE A 504 -30.32 2.66 1.34
CA PHE A 504 -29.12 3.02 0.59
C PHE A 504 -28.45 1.80 -0.04
N PHE A 505 -28.20 0.74 0.73
CA PHE A 505 -27.56 -0.46 0.19
C PHE A 505 -28.46 -1.24 -0.78
N MET A 506 -29.78 -1.25 -0.56
CA MET A 506 -30.72 -1.86 -1.52
C MET A 506 -30.80 -1.07 -2.83
N GLU A 507 -30.75 0.27 -2.77
CA GLU A 507 -30.68 1.11 -3.97
C GLU A 507 -29.35 0.91 -4.71
N PHE A 508 -28.24 0.77 -3.99
CA PHE A 508 -26.94 0.43 -4.56
C PHE A 508 -26.98 -0.90 -5.31
N ILE A 509 -27.43 -1.99 -4.65
CA ILE A 509 -27.52 -3.33 -5.26
C ILE A 509 -28.45 -3.37 -6.47
N ARG A 510 -29.49 -2.52 -6.51
CA ARG A 510 -30.38 -2.43 -7.67
C ARG A 510 -29.71 -1.73 -8.87
N ASN A 511 -28.84 -0.76 -8.61
CA ASN A 511 -28.23 0.07 -9.64
C ASN A 511 -26.99 -0.61 -10.26
N GLU A 512 -26.22 -1.32 -9.44
CA GLU A 512 -25.04 -2.11 -9.84
C GLU A 512 -25.42 -3.51 -10.37
#